data_AF-A0A959SXG5-F1
#
_entry.id   AF-A0A959SXG5-F1
#
_cell.length_a   1.000
_cell.length_b   1.000
_cell.length_c   1.000
_cell.angle_alpha   90.00
_cell.angle_beta   90.00
_cell.angle_gamma   90.00
#
_symmetry.space_group_name_H-M   'P 1'
#
loop_
_entity.id
_entity.type
_entity.pdbx_description
1 polymer ?
#
loop_
_entity_poly.entity_id
_entity_poly.type
_entity_poly.pdbx_seq_one_letter_code
_entity_poly.pdbx_strand_id
1 'polypeptide(L)' 'MNIYVGNISWNLKDQDLANLFAPHGEVTTAKIITDKFT' A
#
# COMPACT_ATOMS: atom_id res chain seq x y z
N MET A 1 5.73 6.83 11.20
CA MET A 1 6.14 5.42 11.24
C MET A 1 5.92 4.86 9.86
N ASN A 2 6.95 4.27 9.24
CA ASN A 2 6.84 3.75 7.88
C ASN A 2 6.77 2.23 7.96
N ILE A 3 5.75 1.65 7.33
CA ILE A 3 5.57 0.19 7.26
C ILE A 3 5.74 -0.26 5.81
N TYR A 4 6.42 -1.38 5.63
CA TYR A 4 6.58 -2.02 4.33
C TYR A 4 5.73 -3.28 4.31
N VAL A 5 4.82 -3.37 3.35
CA VAL A 5 3.91 -4.50 3.20
C VAL A 5 4.32 -5.25 1.94
N GLY A 6 4.82 -6.48 2.13
CA GLY A 6 5.17 -7.40 1.04
C GLY A 6 4.02 -8.37 0.71
N ASN A 7 4.19 -9.16 -0.36
CA ASN A 7 3.21 -10.16 -0.79
C ASN A 7 1.81 -9.61 -1.08
N ILE A 8 1.74 -8.38 -1.61
CA ILE A 8 0.50 -7.76 -2.05
C ILE A 8 0.21 -8.12 -3.51
N SER A 9 -1.07 -8.26 -3.85
CA SER A 9 -1.50 -8.54 -5.21
C SER A 9 -1.10 -7.42 -6.18
N TRP A 10 -0.68 -7.77 -7.39
CA TRP A 10 -0.35 -6.81 -8.46
C TRP A 10 -1.50 -5.89 -8.87
N ASN A 11 -2.73 -6.32 -8.62
CA ASN A 11 -3.94 -5.54 -8.91
C ASN A 11 -4.33 -4.58 -7.78
N LEU A 12 -3.64 -4.64 -6.64
CA LEU A 12 -3.91 -3.75 -5.52
C LEU A 12 -3.51 -2.33 -5.91
N LYS A 13 -4.31 -1.33 -5.52
CA LYS A 13 -4.00 0.09 -5.71
C LYS A 13 -3.62 0.76 -4.40
N ASP A 14 -2.97 1.90 -4.49
CA ASP A 14 -2.59 2.72 -3.33
C ASP A 14 -3.80 3.03 -2.42
N GLN A 15 -4.96 3.28 -3.04
CA GLN A 15 -6.21 3.54 -2.33
C GLN A 15 -6.75 2.31 -1.60
N ASP A 16 -6.60 1.11 -2.17
CA ASP A 16 -7.03 -0.12 -1.51
C ASP A 16 -6.17 -0.38 -0.27
N LEU A 17 -4.86 -0.10 -0.37
CA LEU A 17 -3.95 -0.19 0.76
C LEU A 17 -4.33 0.83 1.85
N ALA A 18 -4.59 2.09 1.48
CA ALA A 18 -5.05 3.11 2.43
C ALA A 18 -6.36 2.71 3.13
N ASN A 19 -7.34 2.20 2.38
CA ASN A 19 -8.62 1.75 2.92
C ASN A 19 -8.47 0.54 3.85
N LEU A 20 -7.56 -0.39 3.52
CA LEU A 20 -7.28 -1.57 4.34
C LEU A 20 -6.71 -1.19 5.71
N PHE A 21 -5.86 -0.16 5.75
CA PHE A 21 -5.22 0.31 6.97
C PHE A 21 -5.98 1.43 7.69
N ALA A 22 -6.99 2.05 7.05
CA ALA A 22 -7.81 3.11 7.65
C ALA A 22 -8.46 2.74 9.01
N PRO A 23 -8.92 1.50 9.26
CA PRO A 23 -9.45 1.11 10.58
C PRO A 23 -8.36 1.00 11.65
N HIS A 24 -7.10 0.84 11.25
CA HIS A 24 -5.97 0.63 12.16
C HIS A 24 -5.22 1.94 12.47
N GLY A 25 -5.50 3.01 11.74
CA GLY A 25 -4.91 4.33 11.96
C GLY A 25 -5.00 5.23 10.73
N GLU A 26 -4.55 6.48 10.89
CA GLU A 26 -4.51 7.43 9.79
C GLU A 26 -3.33 7.12 8.84
N VAL A 27 -3.65 6.80 7.60
CA VAL A 27 -2.65 6.53 6.55
C VAL A 27 -2.27 7.84 5.88
N THR A 28 -1.13 8.41 6.24
CA THR A 28 -0.64 9.66 5.65
C THR A 28 -0.19 9.47 4.19
N THR A 29 0.38 8.31 3.87
CA THR A 29 0.86 7.99 2.51
C THR A 29 0.86 6.48 2.32
N ALA A 30 0.16 6.02 1.27
CA ALA A 30 0.24 4.65 0.78
C ALA A 30 0.83 4.70 -0.64
N LYS A 31 1.88 3.91 -0.87
CA LYS A 31 2.50 3.81 -2.19
C LYS A 31 2.91 2.37 -2.46
N ILE A 32 2.38 1.81 -3.52
CA ILE A 32 2.74 0.49 -4.02
C ILE A 32 3.99 0.66 -4.87
N ILE A 33 5.06 0.01 -4.44
CA ILE A 33 6.32 -0.05 -5.16
C ILE A 33 6.27 -1.32 -6.00
N THR A 34 5.77 -1.19 -7.22
CA THR A 34 5.95 -2.21 -8.26
C THR A 34 7.24 -1.92 -9.00
N ASP A 35 8.03 -2.98 -9.25
CA ASP A 35 9.24 -2.85 -10.04
C ASP A 35 8.90 -2.28 -11.42
N LYS A 36 9.62 -1.23 -11.82
CA LYS A 36 9.33 -0.39 -12.98
C LYS A 36 10.02 -0.89 -14.26
N PHE A 37 10.50 -2.13 -14.24
CA PHE A 37 11.23 -2.75 -15.34
C PHE A 37 10.41 -3.87 -16.00
N THR A 38 9.43 -3.47 -16.81
CA THR A 38 9.23 -4.02 -18.16
C THR A 38 8.73 -2.89 -19.06
#